data_AF-A0A832D2R0-F1
#
_entry.id   AF-A0A832D2R0-F1
#
_cell.length_a   1.000
_cell.length_b   1.000
_cell.length_c   1.000
_cell.angle_alpha   90.00
_cell.angle_beta   90.00
_cell.angle_gamma   90.00
#
_symmetry.space_group_name_H-M   'P 1'
#
loop_
_entity.id
_entity.type
_entity.pdbx_description
1 polymer ?
#
loop_
_entity_poly.entity_id
_entity_poly.type
_entity_poly.pdbx_seq_one_letter_code
_entity_poly.pdbx_strand_id
1 'polypeptide(L)'
;MDSIFGREFRDELDVIVAKTLISVAAKATAAYFVNRRAREHSEDLGMLMRLVTALAQMAVNIADTRCWTTLPKEFQVARVPTPPNRQIKIQAPGHPPITINLLDGTINVVYVKSVAQDLPLRIHQFVLR
;
A
#
# COMPACT_ATOMS: atom_id res chain seq x y z
N MET A 1 0.31 -3.82 12.29
CA MET A 1 -0.06 -3.49 10.90
C MET A 1 0.53 -4.53 9.95
N ASP A 2 1.85 -4.74 9.95
CA ASP A 2 2.53 -5.80 9.17
C ASP A 2 1.93 -7.20 9.33
N SER A 3 1.52 -7.59 10.54
CA SER A 3 0.88 -8.90 10.80
C SER A 3 -0.51 -9.05 10.15
N ILE A 4 -1.24 -7.95 9.99
CA ILE A 4 -2.56 -7.91 9.35
C ILE A 4 -2.36 -8.04 7.83
N PHE A 5 -1.51 -7.20 7.24
CA PHE A 5 -1.18 -7.28 5.81
C PHE A 5 -0.58 -8.63 5.43
N GLY A 6 0.34 -9.15 6.25
CA GLY A 6 0.91 -10.47 6.01
C GLY A 6 -0.14 -11.58 6.09
N ARG A 7 -1.17 -11.45 6.92
CA ARG A 7 -2.27 -12.43 7.01
C ARG A 7 -3.18 -12.33 5.78
N GLU A 8 -3.65 -11.13 5.45
CA GLU A 8 -4.48 -10.89 4.26
C GLU A 8 -3.79 -11.37 2.98
N PHE A 9 -2.51 -11.06 2.80
CA PHE A 9 -1.73 -11.56 1.66
C PHE A 9 -1.64 -13.09 1.63
N ARG A 10 -1.43 -13.74 2.78
CA ARG A 10 -1.41 -15.21 2.86
C ARG A 10 -2.77 -15.82 2.54
N ASP A 11 -3.85 -15.19 3.00
CA ASP A 11 -5.22 -15.64 2.74
C ASP A 11 -5.57 -15.53 1.25
N GLU A 12 -5.04 -14.52 0.55
CA GLU A 12 -5.23 -14.34 -0.89
C GLU A 12 -4.18 -15.04 -1.78
N LEU A 13 -3.11 -15.58 -1.19
CA LEU A 13 -1.95 -16.06 -1.93
C LEU A 13 -2.31 -17.10 -2.98
N ASP A 14 -3.16 -18.07 -2.61
CA ASP A 14 -3.57 -19.15 -3.52
C ASP A 14 -4.32 -18.61 -4.74
N VAL A 15 -5.18 -17.60 -4.53
CA VAL A 15 -5.93 -16.93 -5.61
C VAL A 15 -4.98 -16.13 -6.50
N ILE A 16 -4.02 -15.43 -5.91
CA ILE A 16 -3.00 -14.67 -6.65
C ILE A 16 -2.15 -15.63 -7.50
N VAL A 17 -1.71 -16.74 -6.94
CA VAL A 17 -0.93 -17.77 -7.66
C VAL A 17 -1.77 -18.36 -8.79
N ALA A 18 -3.01 -18.76 -8.55
CA ALA A 18 -3.90 -19.30 -9.58
C ALA A 18 -4.12 -18.32 -10.73
N LYS A 19 -4.46 -17.06 -10.42
CA LYS A 19 -4.61 -15.99 -11.42
C LYS A 19 -3.33 -15.77 -12.21
N THR A 20 -2.18 -15.83 -11.54
CA THR A 20 -0.87 -15.65 -12.18
C THR A 20 -0.58 -16.79 -13.14
N LEU A 21 -0.77 -18.05 -12.73
CA LEU A 21 -0.57 -19.22 -13.58
C LEU A 21 -1.48 -19.18 -14.82
N ILE A 22 -2.77 -18.89 -14.63
CA ILE A 22 -3.73 -18.75 -15.75
C ILE A 22 -3.28 -17.63 -16.69
N SER A 23 -2.88 -16.48 -16.15
CA SER A 23 -2.45 -15.33 -16.94
C SER A 23 -1.17 -15.61 -17.72
N VAL A 24 -0.21 -16.29 -17.11
CA VAL A 24 1.05 -16.70 -17.77
C VAL A 24 0.75 -17.69 -18.90
N ALA A 25 -0.09 -18.70 -18.64
CA ALA A 25 -0.49 -19.67 -19.67
C ALA A 25 -1.18 -18.96 -20.85
N ALA A 26 -2.16 -18.09 -20.58
CA ALA A 26 -2.87 -17.34 -21.61
C ALA A 26 -1.92 -16.44 -22.44
N LYS A 27 -1.02 -15.69 -21.78
CA LYS A 27 0.00 -14.86 -22.44
C LYS A 27 0.95 -15.69 -23.29
N ALA A 28 1.38 -16.86 -22.80
CA ALA A 28 2.27 -17.76 -23.53
C ALA A 28 1.59 -18.35 -24.77
N THR A 29 0.35 -18.80 -24.65
CA THR A 29 -0.44 -19.32 -25.77
C THR A 29 -0.67 -18.23 -26.83
N ALA A 30 -1.07 -17.03 -26.41
CA ALA A 30 -1.24 -15.89 -27.32
C ALA A 30 0.07 -15.55 -28.05
N ALA A 31 1.18 -15.45 -27.32
CA ALA A 31 2.49 -15.19 -27.91
C ALA A 31 2.90 -16.30 -28.89
N TYR A 32 2.63 -17.57 -28.58
CA TYR A 32 2.91 -18.68 -29.48
C TYR A 32 2.17 -18.54 -30.82
N PHE A 33 0.86 -18.29 -30.79
CA PHE A 33 0.06 -18.14 -32.01
C PHE A 33 0.46 -16.91 -32.83
N VAL A 34 0.72 -15.77 -32.16
CA VAL A 34 1.19 -14.54 -32.82
C VAL A 34 2.52 -14.78 -33.53
N ASN A 35 3.48 -15.43 -32.86
CA ASN A 35 4.78 -15.72 -33.45
C ASN A 35 4.70 -16.77 -34.56
N ARG A 36 3.83 -17.78 -34.43
CA ARG A 36 3.62 -18.79 -35.47
C ARG A 36 3.06 -18.17 -36.75
N ARG A 37 2.01 -17.36 -36.63
CA ARG A 37 1.41 -16.61 -37.75
C ARG A 37 2.43 -15.68 -38.40
N ALA A 38 3.22 -14.95 -37.60
CA ALA A 38 4.22 -14.04 -38.12
C ALA A 38 5.32 -14.76 -38.91
N ARG A 39 5.80 -15.93 -38.44
CA ARG A 39 6.78 -16.77 -39.16
C ARG A 39 6.23 -17.36 -40.45
N GLU A 40 4.94 -17.69 -40.51
CA GLU A 40 4.29 -18.18 -41.73
C GLU A 40 4.24 -17.10 -42.83
N HIS A 41 4.26 -15.81 -42.46
CA HIS A 41 4.35 -14.70 -43.40
C HIS A 41 5.79 -14.37 -43.79
N SER A 42 6.71 -14.20 -42.82
CA SER A 42 8.15 -14.09 -43.06
C SER A 42 8.97 -14.25 -41.78
N GLU A 43 10.21 -14.71 -41.92
CA GLU A 43 11.12 -14.95 -40.78
C GLU A 43 11.45 -13.64 -40.03
N ASP A 44 11.67 -12.54 -40.76
CA ASP A 44 11.93 -11.20 -40.22
C ASP A 44 10.74 -10.66 -39.40
N LEU A 45 9.51 -10.86 -39.88
CA LEU A 45 8.29 -10.44 -39.17
C LEU A 45 8.11 -11.24 -37.88
N GLY A 46 8.47 -12.53 -37.92
CA GLY A 46 8.52 -13.39 -36.74
C GLY A 46 9.52 -12.91 -35.68
N MET A 47 10.71 -12.45 -36.09
CA MET A 47 11.71 -11.90 -35.17
C MET A 47 11.25 -10.58 -34.55
N LEU A 48 10.66 -9.68 -35.36
CA LEU A 48 10.13 -8.40 -34.90
C LEU A 48 9.02 -8.59 -33.85
N MET A 49 8.07 -9.50 -34.09
CA MET A 49 6.96 -9.74 -33.16
C MET A 49 7.41 -10.36 -31.83
N ARG A 50 8.47 -11.16 -31.81
CA ARG A 50 9.06 -11.66 -30.55
C ARG A 50 9.60 -10.51 -29.70
N LEU A 51 10.32 -9.57 -30.32
CA LEU A 51 10.86 -8.39 -29.64
C LEU A 51 9.74 -7.50 -29.09
N VAL A 52 8.73 -7.19 -29.90
CA VAL A 52 7.57 -6.38 -29.46
C VAL A 52 6.83 -7.06 -28.32
N THR A 53 6.60 -8.37 -28.40
CA THR A 53 5.90 -9.13 -27.35
C THR A 53 6.71 -9.13 -26.05
N ALA A 54 8.04 -9.31 -26.12
CA ALA A 54 8.91 -9.28 -24.94
C ALA A 54 8.89 -7.90 -24.27
N LEU A 55 8.99 -6.82 -25.05
CA LEU A 55 8.91 -5.44 -24.56
C LEU A 55 7.55 -5.15 -23.90
N ALA A 56 6.46 -5.57 -24.55
CA ALA A 56 5.12 -5.40 -24.02
C ALA A 56 4.91 -6.18 -22.70
N GLN A 57 5.40 -7.42 -22.61
CA GLN A 57 5.32 -8.22 -21.38
C GLN A 57 6.06 -7.57 -20.21
N MET A 58 7.22 -6.97 -20.44
CA MET A 58 7.96 -6.24 -19.41
C MET A 58 7.20 -4.99 -18.93
N ALA A 59 6.58 -4.25 -19.84
CA ALA A 59 5.87 -3.02 -19.51
C ALA A 59 4.60 -3.26 -18.65
N VAL A 60 3.89 -4.37 -18.88
CA VAL A 60 2.61 -4.66 -18.19
C VAL A 60 2.75 -5.42 -16.87
N ASN A 61 3.97 -5.82 -16.49
CA ASN A 61 4.24 -6.59 -15.27
C ASN A 61 4.87 -5.73 -14.14
N ILE A 62 4.76 -4.40 -14.23
CA ILE A 62 5.27 -3.51 -13.18
C ILE A 62 4.26 -3.48 -12.03
N ALA A 63 4.66 -4.03 -10.88
CA ALA A 63 3.86 -3.95 -9.67
C ALA A 63 3.78 -2.50 -9.17
N ASP A 64 2.58 -2.04 -8.83
CA ASP A 64 2.41 -0.73 -8.19
C ASP A 64 2.85 -0.80 -6.72
N THR A 65 4.05 -0.28 -6.44
CA THR A 65 4.60 -0.19 -5.08
C THR A 65 4.16 1.07 -4.34
N ARG A 66 3.51 2.04 -5.02
CA ARG A 66 3.16 3.34 -4.42
C ARG A 66 1.98 3.27 -3.46
N CYS A 67 1.10 2.28 -3.63
CA CYS A 67 0.00 2.06 -2.70
C CYS A 67 0.50 1.73 -1.28
N TRP A 68 1.67 1.12 -1.16
CA TRP A 68 2.21 0.61 0.10
C TRP A 68 3.04 1.65 0.87
N THR A 69 3.59 2.66 0.20
CA THR A 69 4.43 3.69 0.85
C THR A 69 3.64 4.77 1.58
N THR A 70 2.33 4.90 1.31
CA THR A 70 1.48 5.95 1.90
C THR A 70 0.76 5.51 3.16
N LEU A 71 0.75 4.22 3.48
CA LEU A 71 0.06 3.67 4.64
C LEU A 71 0.89 3.87 5.92
N PRO A 72 0.33 4.39 7.03
CA PRO A 72 1.07 4.61 8.26
C PRO A 72 1.56 3.29 8.86
N LYS A 73 2.88 3.09 8.98
CA LYS A 73 3.53 1.86 9.47
C LYS A 73 2.90 1.28 10.75
N GLU A 74 2.43 2.16 11.62
CA GLU A 74 1.79 1.81 12.88
C GLU A 74 0.58 2.72 13.13
N PHE A 75 -0.46 2.18 13.76
CA PHE A 75 -1.59 2.93 14.29
C PHE A 75 -1.86 2.49 15.72
N GLN A 76 -1.94 3.44 16.64
CA GLN A 76 -2.21 3.21 18.05
C GLN A 76 -3.49 3.95 18.45
N VAL A 77 -4.30 3.31 19.28
CA VAL A 77 -5.51 3.91 19.84
C VAL A 77 -5.48 3.74 21.34
N ALA A 78 -5.67 4.85 22.05
CA ALA A 78 -5.85 4.85 23.50
C ALA A 78 -7.16 5.59 23.81
N ARG A 79 -8.04 4.93 24.58
CA ARG A 79 -9.23 5.56 25.15
C ARG A 79 -8.99 5.77 26.63
N VAL A 80 -9.01 7.02 27.04
CA VAL A 80 -8.83 7.43 28.44
C VAL A 80 -10.00 8.33 28.85
N PRO A 81 -10.41 8.33 30.12
CA PRO A 81 -11.36 9.33 30.61
C PRO A 81 -10.75 10.73 30.45
N THR A 82 -11.59 11.73 30.16
CA THR A 82 -11.14 13.12 30.05
C THR A 82 -10.56 13.58 31.40
N PRO A 83 -9.28 13.99 31.46
CA PRO A 83 -8.65 14.41 32.71
C PRO A 83 -9.34 15.65 33.31
N PRO A 84 -9.35 15.82 34.65
CA PRO A 84 -9.97 16.98 35.30
C PRO A 84 -9.37 18.32 34.87
N ASN A 85 -8.05 18.36 34.63
CA ASN A 85 -7.33 19.53 34.14
C ASN A 85 -7.44 19.72 32.61
N ARG A 86 -8.20 18.85 31.92
CA ARG A 86 -8.42 18.82 30.46
C ARG A 86 -7.13 18.87 29.66
N GLN A 87 -6.04 18.29 30.19
CA GLN A 87 -4.73 18.25 29.56
C GLN A 87 -4.28 16.82 29.34
N ILE A 88 -3.78 16.54 28.14
CA ILE A 88 -3.08 15.29 27.84
C ILE A 88 -1.64 15.60 27.46
N LYS A 89 -0.74 14.69 27.85
CA LYS A 89 0.68 14.77 27.50
C LYS A 89 1.02 13.63 26.57
N ILE A 90 1.59 13.95 25.42
CA ILE A 90 1.97 12.99 24.38
C ILE A 90 3.48 12.91 24.33
N GLN A 91 4.00 11.70 24.46
CA GLN A 91 5.40 11.37 24.33
C GLN A 91 5.55 10.48 23.09
N ALA A 92 6.34 10.92 22.12
CA ALA A 92 6.68 10.13 20.95
C ALA A 92 8.21 10.00 20.85
N PRO A 93 8.74 8.89 20.31
CA PRO A 93 10.17 8.74 20.06
C PRO A 93 10.70 9.88 19.19
N GLY A 94 11.86 10.44 19.56
CA GLY A 94 12.46 11.56 18.82
C GLY A 94 11.87 12.94 19.09
N HIS A 95 10.80 13.02 19.90
CA HIS A 95 10.13 14.28 20.23
C HIS A 95 10.16 14.59 21.72
N PRO A 96 10.30 15.89 22.10
CA PRO A 96 10.04 16.30 23.46
C PRO A 96 8.55 16.08 23.79
N PRO A 97 8.19 15.89 25.07
CA PRO A 97 6.80 15.73 25.45
C PRO A 97 5.95 16.95 25.08
N ILE A 98 4.79 16.73 24.48
CA ILE A 98 3.88 17.79 24.04
C ILE A 98 2.62 17.75 24.92
N THR A 99 2.27 18.88 25.52
CA THR A 99 1.01 19.03 26.26
C THR A 99 -0.06 19.62 25.35
N ILE A 100 -1.25 19.00 25.36
CA ILE A 100 -2.40 19.42 24.56
C ILE A 100 -3.55 19.72 25.52
N ASN A 101 -4.09 20.93 25.41
CA ASN A 101 -5.34 21.32 26.07
C ASN A 101 -6.51 20.81 25.22
N LEU A 102 -7.38 20.01 25.82
CA LEU A 102 -8.53 19.41 25.14
C LEU A 102 -9.63 20.45 24.91
N LEU A 103 -10.21 20.47 23.71
CA LEU A 103 -11.43 21.23 23.40
C LEU A 103 -12.56 20.88 24.36
N ASP A 104 -13.48 21.82 24.63
CA ASP A 104 -14.67 21.54 25.43
C ASP A 104 -15.66 20.62 24.71
N GLY A 105 -15.94 19.47 25.33
CA GLY A 105 -16.76 18.42 24.73
C GLY A 105 -16.81 17.16 25.59
N THR A 106 -17.87 16.37 25.38
CA THR A 106 -18.10 15.08 26.07
C THR A 106 -17.12 14.01 25.58
N ILE A 107 -16.90 13.96 24.25
CA ILE A 107 -15.98 13.02 23.60
C ILE A 107 -14.96 13.83 22.81
N ASN A 108 -13.72 13.79 23.28
CA ASN A 108 -12.59 14.51 22.68
C ASN A 108 -11.74 13.51 21.89
N VAL A 109 -11.48 13.81 20.63
CA VAL A 109 -10.61 13.01 19.77
C VAL A 109 -9.37 13.83 19.44
N VAL A 110 -8.20 13.28 19.78
CA VAL A 110 -6.91 13.86 19.41
C VAL A 110 -6.23 12.90 18.44
N TYR A 111 -6.06 13.37 17.21
CA TYR A 111 -5.37 12.66 16.15
C TYR A 111 -3.93 13.17 16.06
N VAL A 112 -2.97 12.26 16.26
CA VAL A 112 -1.55 12.56 16.15
C VAL A 112 -0.96 11.77 14.99
N LYS A 113 -0.27 12.47 14.10
CA LYS A 113 0.42 11.88 12.96
C LYS A 113 1.90 12.24 12.98
N SER A 114 2.75 11.21 12.95
CA SER A 114 4.18 11.31 12.66
C SER A 114 4.44 10.76 11.25
N VAL A 115 5.23 11.47 10.46
CA VAL A 115 5.65 11.04 9.11
C VAL A 115 7.10 10.55 9.12
N ALA A 116 7.94 11.14 9.97
CA ALA A 116 9.29 10.70 10.28
C ALA A 116 9.63 11.12 11.71
N GLN A 117 10.63 10.50 12.33
CA GLN A 117 11.00 10.73 13.75
C GLN A 117 11.55 12.13 14.01
N ASP A 118 12.08 12.79 12.99
CA ASP A 118 12.69 14.12 13.04
C ASP A 118 11.75 15.24 12.58
N LEU A 119 10.61 14.89 11.95
CA LEU A 119 9.63 15.86 11.47
C LEU A 119 8.59 16.18 12.55
N PRO A 120 8.14 17.44 12.67
CA PRO A 120 7.13 17.81 13.66
C PRO A 120 5.87 16.95 13.60
N LEU A 121 5.37 16.56 14.79
CA LEU A 121 4.10 15.87 14.92
C LEU A 121 2.96 16.77 14.44
N ARG A 122 2.10 16.24 13.57
CA ARG A 122 0.84 16.90 13.21
C ARG A 122 -0.24 16.48 14.18
N ILE A 123 -0.76 17.45 14.92
CA ILE A 123 -1.79 17.25 15.93
C ILE A 123 -3.07 17.92 15.46
N HIS A 124 -4.14 17.14 15.39
CA HIS A 124 -5.48 17.62 15.08
C HIS A 124 -6.43 17.18 16.18
N GLN A 125 -7.32 18.07 16.60
CA GLN A 125 -8.32 17.77 17.61
C GLN A 125 -9.71 18.14 17.13
N PHE A 126 -10.69 17.32 17.48
CA PHE A 126 -12.10 17.57 17.22
C PHE A 126 -12.95 16.91 18.30
N VAL A 127 -14.19 17.38 18.43
CA VAL A 127 -15.17 16.87 19.38
C VAL A 127 -16.22 16.06 18.64
N LEU A 128 -16.64 14.93 19.21
CA LEU A 128 -17.79 14.16 18.75
C LEU A 128 -19.00 14.55 19.61
N ARG A 129 -20.13 14.82 18.94
CA ARG A 129 -21.42 15.11 19.59
C ARG A 129 -22.14 13.82 19.96
#